data_AF-A0A661GND1-F1
#
_entry.id   AF-A0A661GND1-F1
#
_cell.length_a   1.000
_cell.length_b   1.000
_cell.length_c   1.000
_cell.angle_alpha   90.00
_cell.angle_beta   90.00
_cell.angle_gamma   90.00
#
_symmetry.space_group_name_H-M   'P 1'
#
loop_
_entity.id
_entity.type
_entity.pdbx_description
1 polymer ?
#
loop_
_entity_poly.entity_id
_entity_poly.type
_entity_poly.pdbx_seq_one_letter_code
_entity_poly.pdbx_strand_id
1 'polypeptide(L)'
;MTEAVELHPNDPGAQLQEAGRRYVQLVLKNPQCVQLMFGGILPCDDTYPDLRESGDSAFDAVKAIIETGQAQGVFKNGDVELMALTAWSSIHGLSLLFISGSLDNAVSSPVDVHSLTTAVTEMLLGGLKAD
;
A
#
# COMPACT_ATOMS: atom_id res chain seq x y z
N MET A 1 5.73 3.95 6.60
CA MET A 1 5.84 4.49 5.22
C MET A 1 6.86 5.62 5.12
N THR A 2 7.01 6.44 6.16
CA THR A 2 8.08 7.46 6.27
C THR A 2 9.49 6.95 5.96
N GLU A 3 9.84 5.76 6.45
CA GLU A 3 11.13 5.12 6.12
C GLU A 3 11.35 4.83 4.63
N ALA A 4 10.28 4.63 3.84
CA ALA A 4 10.42 4.40 2.40
C ALA A 4 10.89 5.68 1.67
N VAL A 5 10.44 6.85 2.13
CA VAL A 5 10.87 8.15 1.63
C VAL A 5 12.36 8.38 1.91
N GLU A 6 12.83 8.01 3.10
CA GLU A 6 14.24 8.13 3.48
C GLU A 6 15.15 7.17 2.71
N LEU A 7 14.69 5.95 2.43
CA LEU A 7 15.46 4.94 1.71
C LEU A 7 15.60 5.22 0.21
N HIS A 8 14.64 5.93 -0.37
CA HIS A 8 14.57 6.22 -1.80
C HIS A 8 14.41 7.73 -2.03
N PRO A 9 15.44 8.55 -1.74
CA PRO A 9 15.35 9.99 -1.89
C PRO A 9 15.15 10.35 -3.37
N ASN A 10 14.16 11.20 -3.64
CA ASN A 10 13.79 11.66 -4.99
C ASN A 10 13.39 10.55 -5.99
N ASP A 11 12.95 9.39 -5.50
CA ASP A 11 12.37 8.33 -6.33
C ASP A 11 10.98 7.93 -5.81
N PRO A 12 9.93 8.69 -6.15
CA PRO A 12 8.56 8.42 -5.72
C PRO A 12 8.05 7.03 -6.12
N GLY A 13 8.55 6.49 -7.24
CA GLY A 13 8.21 5.13 -7.68
C GLY A 13 8.75 4.08 -6.72
N ALA A 14 10.04 4.15 -6.40
CA ALA A 14 10.66 3.24 -5.45
C ALA A 14 10.11 3.42 -4.03
N GLN A 15 9.78 4.66 -3.62
CA GLN A 15 9.11 4.94 -2.35
C GLN A 15 7.76 4.21 -2.25
N LEU A 16 6.93 4.29 -3.29
CA LEU A 16 5.63 3.64 -3.30
C LEU A 16 5.75 2.11 -3.28
N GLN A 17 6.72 1.56 -4.02
CA GLN A 17 6.99 0.12 -4.04
C GLN A 17 7.48 -0.39 -2.68
N GLU A 18 8.43 0.29 -2.04
CA GLU A 18 8.94 -0.10 -0.72
C GLU A 18 7.88 0.09 0.38
N ALA A 19 7.05 1.13 0.28
CA ALA A 19 5.89 1.31 1.15
C ALA A 19 4.92 0.12 1.04
N GLY A 20 4.62 -0.34 -0.18
CA GLY A 20 3.80 -1.52 -0.43
C GLY A 20 4.41 -2.79 0.15
N ARG A 21 5.71 -3.02 -0.07
CA ARG A 21 6.44 -4.19 0.46
C ARG A 21 6.38 -4.27 1.98
N ARG A 22 6.64 -3.15 2.65
CA ARG A 22 6.62 -3.05 4.12
C ARG A 22 5.22 -3.24 4.67
N TYR A 23 4.21 -2.71 4.00
CA TYR A 23 2.83 -2.95 4.37
C TYR A 23 2.48 -4.44 4.32
N VAL A 24 2.79 -5.14 3.23
CA VAL A 24 2.55 -6.60 3.12
C VAL A 24 3.26 -7.35 4.26
N GLN A 25 4.52 -7.02 4.55
CA GLN A 25 5.25 -7.63 5.67
C GLN A 25 4.61 -7.36 7.03
N LEU A 26 4.09 -6.15 7.27
CA LEU A 26 3.39 -5.80 8.49
C LEU A 26 2.11 -6.63 8.66
N VAL A 27 1.31 -6.76 7.59
CA VAL A 27 0.08 -7.55 7.59
C VAL A 27 0.37 -9.02 7.84
N LEU A 28 1.39 -9.60 7.19
CA LEU A 28 1.76 -10.99 7.37
C LEU A 28 2.28 -11.31 8.78
N LYS A 29 3.00 -10.36 9.40
CA LYS A 29 3.46 -10.50 10.79
C LYS A 29 2.32 -10.36 11.80
N ASN A 30 1.30 -9.54 11.50
CA ASN A 30 0.23 -9.18 12.43
C ASN A 30 -1.17 -9.24 11.78
N PRO A 31 -1.60 -10.41 11.26
CA PRO A 31 -2.82 -10.50 10.45
C PRO A 31 -4.09 -10.13 11.22
N GLN A 32 -4.15 -10.48 12.51
CA GLN A 32 -5.27 -10.16 13.40
C GLN A 32 -5.40 -8.65 13.65
N CYS A 33 -4.27 -7.93 13.79
CA CYS A 33 -4.28 -6.48 14.00
C CYS A 33 -4.85 -5.75 12.79
N VAL A 34 -4.50 -6.19 11.58
CA VAL A 34 -4.96 -5.56 10.33
C VAL A 34 -6.43 -5.87 10.07
N GLN A 35 -6.90 -7.08 10.36
CA GLN A 35 -8.32 -7.40 10.32
C GLN A 35 -9.14 -6.60 11.35
N LEU A 36 -8.57 -6.32 12.53
CA LEU A 36 -9.20 -5.47 13.54
C LEU A 36 -9.25 -3.99 13.09
N MET A 37 -8.16 -3.48 12.50
CA MET A 37 -8.05 -2.08 12.04
C MET A 37 -8.91 -1.77 10.81
N PHE A 38 -8.99 -2.69 9.85
CA PHE A 38 -9.57 -2.41 8.52
C PHE A 38 -10.69 -3.37 8.11
N GLY A 39 -10.95 -4.43 8.88
CA GLY A 39 -12.01 -5.40 8.60
C GLY A 39 -13.40 -5.01 9.12
N GLY A 40 -13.54 -3.82 9.72
CA GLY A 40 -14.80 -3.34 10.31
C GLY A 40 -15.22 -4.11 11.57
N ILE A 41 -14.31 -4.88 12.18
CA ILE A 41 -14.55 -5.67 13.39
C ILE A 41 -14.54 -4.78 14.64
N LEU A 42 -13.66 -3.79 14.68
CA LEU A 42 -13.73 -2.68 15.63
C LEU A 42 -14.30 -1.45 14.90
N PRO A 43 -15.19 -0.67 15.54
CA PRO A 43 -15.56 0.60 14.97
C PRO A 43 -14.31 1.49 14.91
N CYS A 44 -14.01 2.02 13.72
CA CYS A 44 -13.00 3.06 13.53
C CYS A 44 -13.63 4.41 13.94
N ASP A 45 -14.07 4.48 15.18
CA ASP A 45 -14.67 5.66 15.80
C ASP A 45 -13.75 6.21 16.89
N ASP A 46 -14.22 7.23 17.61
CA ASP A 46 -13.44 7.92 18.64
C ASP A 46 -13.09 7.03 19.85
N THR A 47 -13.51 5.75 19.87
CA THR A 47 -13.17 4.78 20.92
C THR A 47 -11.67 4.44 20.92
N TYR A 48 -11.01 4.50 19.76
CA TYR A 48 -9.59 4.19 19.60
C TYR A 48 -8.85 5.28 18.80
N PRO A 49 -8.67 6.48 19.36
CA PRO A 49 -8.15 7.64 18.64
C PRO A 49 -6.74 7.40 18.07
N ASP A 50 -5.84 6.79 18.85
CA ASP A 50 -4.47 6.47 18.43
C ASP A 50 -4.45 5.50 17.24
N LEU A 51 -5.42 4.57 17.18
CA LEU A 51 -5.56 3.61 16.10
C LEU A 51 -6.04 4.29 14.81
N ARG A 52 -7.01 5.19 14.94
CA ARG A 52 -7.51 6.00 13.83
C ARG A 52 -6.41 6.89 13.28
N GLU A 53 -5.72 7.64 14.14
CA GLU A 53 -4.62 8.53 13.77
C GLU A 53 -3.49 7.78 13.05
N SER A 54 -3.16 6.58 13.52
CA SER A 54 -2.16 5.72 12.86
C SER A 54 -2.61 5.26 11.47
N GLY A 55 -3.90 4.94 11.30
CA GLY A 55 -4.48 4.58 10.01
C GLY A 55 -4.49 5.75 9.02
N ASP A 56 -4.95 6.92 9.47
CA ASP A 56 -4.98 8.15 8.68
C ASP A 56 -3.57 8.56 8.24
N SER A 57 -2.60 8.53 9.17
CA SER A 57 -1.19 8.84 8.89
C SER A 57 -0.57 7.91 7.85
N ALA A 58 -0.98 6.63 7.81
CA ALA A 58 -0.50 5.70 6.81
C ALA A 58 -1.04 6.04 5.41
N PHE A 59 -2.30 6.44 5.30
CA PHE A 59 -2.90 6.85 4.04
C PHE A 59 -2.35 8.21 3.57
N ASP A 60 -2.16 9.16 4.48
CA ASP A 60 -1.55 10.45 4.21
C ASP A 60 -0.13 10.32 3.66
N ALA A 61 0.66 9.36 4.17
CA ALA A 61 1.99 9.07 3.64
C ALA A 61 1.96 8.61 2.16
N VAL A 62 0.96 7.84 1.74
CA VAL A 62 0.79 7.45 0.33
C VAL A 62 0.45 8.67 -0.52
N LYS A 63 -0.47 9.53 -0.06
CA LYS A 63 -0.82 10.77 -0.77
C LYS A 63 0.41 11.66 -0.97
N ALA A 64 1.24 11.84 0.06
CA ALA A 64 2.45 12.65 -0.03
C ALA A 64 3.46 12.13 -1.07
N ILE A 65 3.61 10.81 -1.22
CA ILE A 65 4.45 10.20 -2.26
C ILE A 65 3.88 10.50 -3.65
N ILE A 66 2.55 10.41 -3.82
CA ILE A 66 1.87 10.70 -5.09
C ILE A 66 2.02 12.19 -5.46
N GLU A 67 1.77 13.11 -4.51
CA GLU A 67 1.94 14.55 -4.70
C GLU A 67 3.36 14.90 -5.14
N THR A 68 4.35 14.32 -4.45
CA THR A 68 5.76 14.50 -4.78
C THR A 68 6.08 13.97 -6.18
N GLY A 69 5.56 12.80 -6.53
CA GLY A 69 5.75 12.22 -7.86
C GLY A 69 5.09 13.01 -8.98
N GLN A 70 3.92 13.61 -8.74
CA GLN A 70 3.31 14.54 -9.69
C GLN A 70 4.15 15.82 -9.85
N ALA A 71 4.59 16.41 -8.74
CA ALA A 71 5.43 17.61 -8.75
C ALA A 71 6.76 17.41 -9.49
N GLN A 72 7.30 16.18 -9.45
CA GLN A 72 8.53 15.79 -10.15
C GLN A 72 8.30 15.30 -11.59
N GLY A 73 7.05 15.20 -12.04
CA GLY A 73 6.70 14.66 -13.37
C GLY A 73 6.92 13.15 -13.51
N VAL A 74 7.10 12.42 -12.40
CA VAL A 74 7.26 10.95 -12.37
C VAL A 74 5.90 10.27 -12.53
N PHE A 75 4.87 10.81 -11.89
CA PHE A 75 3.49 10.33 -11.99
C PHE A 75 2.64 11.31 -12.81
N LYS A 76 1.64 10.76 -13.49
CA LYS A 76 0.67 11.57 -14.24
C LYS A 76 -0.11 12.50 -13.31
N ASN A 77 -0.45 13.69 -13.82
CA ASN A 77 -1.34 14.60 -13.13
C ASN A 77 -2.75 14.00 -13.02
N GLY A 78 -3.38 14.18 -11.88
CA GLY A 78 -4.70 13.63 -11.58
C GLY A 78 -5.09 13.83 -10.12
N ASP A 79 -6.23 13.29 -9.74
CA ASP A 79 -6.70 13.30 -8.36
C ASP A 79 -5.78 12.44 -7.48
N VAL A 80 -5.04 13.11 -6.60
CA VAL A 80 -4.09 12.50 -5.65
C VAL A 80 -4.79 11.49 -4.75
N GLU A 81 -5.99 11.80 -4.26
CA GLU A 81 -6.72 10.94 -3.33
C GLU A 81 -7.16 9.66 -4.04
N LEU A 82 -7.68 9.77 -5.27
CA LEU A 82 -8.06 8.62 -6.07
C LEU A 82 -6.85 7.74 -6.43
N MET A 83 -5.71 8.35 -6.78
CA MET A 83 -4.48 7.62 -7.09
C MET A 83 -3.92 6.91 -5.86
N ALA A 84 -3.91 7.58 -4.70
CA ALA A 84 -3.51 6.99 -3.43
C ALA A 84 -4.45 5.86 -2.99
N LEU A 85 -5.77 6.04 -3.14
CA LEU A 85 -6.76 5.01 -2.87
C LEU A 85 -6.57 3.79 -3.78
N THR A 86 -6.24 4.00 -5.05
CA THR A 86 -5.94 2.91 -5.99
C THR A 86 -4.72 2.13 -5.53
N ALA A 87 -3.62 2.82 -5.21
CA ALA A 87 -2.40 2.20 -4.71
C ALA A 87 -2.63 1.42 -3.42
N TRP A 88 -3.34 2.04 -2.46
CA TRP A 88 -3.70 1.41 -1.20
C TRP A 88 -4.57 0.17 -1.42
N SER A 89 -5.61 0.26 -2.23
CA SER A 89 -6.53 -0.85 -2.51
C SER A 89 -5.83 -2.05 -3.13
N SER A 90 -4.90 -1.83 -4.06
CA SER A 90 -4.13 -2.91 -4.68
C SER A 90 -3.30 -3.68 -3.66
N ILE A 91 -2.56 -2.98 -2.79
CA ILE A 91 -1.68 -3.62 -1.80
C ILE A 91 -2.44 -4.16 -0.61
N HIS A 92 -3.49 -3.47 -0.17
CA HIS A 92 -4.39 -3.92 0.87
C HIS A 92 -5.09 -5.22 0.45
N GLY A 93 -5.69 -5.24 -0.75
CA GLY A 93 -6.34 -6.42 -1.30
C GLY A 93 -5.38 -7.61 -1.45
N LEU A 94 -4.19 -7.37 -2.01
CA LEU A 94 -3.15 -8.41 -2.10
C LEU A 94 -2.79 -8.99 -0.73
N SER A 95 -2.65 -8.13 0.29
CA SER A 95 -2.33 -8.55 1.65
C SER A 95 -3.42 -9.42 2.26
N LEU A 96 -4.70 -9.07 2.02
CA LEU A 96 -5.83 -9.89 2.46
C LEU A 96 -5.85 -11.27 1.79
N LEU A 97 -5.53 -11.33 0.49
CA LEU A 97 -5.44 -12.58 -0.25
C LEU A 97 -4.31 -13.49 0.26
N PHE A 98 -3.19 -12.92 0.71
CA PHE A 98 -2.13 -13.69 1.37
C PHE A 98 -2.60 -14.30 2.70
N ILE A 99 -3.20 -13.49 3.58
CA ILE A 99 -3.58 -13.98 4.92
C ILE A 99 -4.78 -14.94 4.89
N SER A 100 -5.63 -14.86 3.88
CA SER A 100 -6.76 -15.78 3.71
C SER A 100 -6.37 -17.13 3.10
N GLY A 101 -5.15 -17.26 2.57
CA GLY A 101 -4.72 -18.42 1.78
C GLY A 101 -5.43 -18.54 0.42
N SER A 102 -6.15 -17.50 -0.02
CA SER A 102 -6.92 -17.56 -1.26
C SER A 102 -6.05 -17.57 -2.53
N LEU A 103 -4.79 -17.15 -2.42
CA LEU A 103 -3.85 -17.14 -3.55
C LEU A 103 -3.53 -18.54 -4.08
N ASP A 104 -3.49 -19.56 -3.21
CA ASP A 104 -3.18 -20.94 -3.59
C ASP A 104 -4.18 -21.51 -4.60
N ASN A 105 -5.41 -20.97 -4.60
CA ASN A 105 -6.46 -21.34 -5.54
C ASN A 105 -6.55 -20.40 -6.75
N ALA A 106 -6.05 -19.18 -6.62
CA ALA A 106 -6.19 -18.12 -7.62
C ALA A 106 -5.00 -18.04 -8.59
N VAL A 107 -3.80 -18.46 -8.17
CA VAL A 107 -2.56 -18.32 -8.94
C VAL A 107 -1.92 -19.69 -9.14
N SER A 108 -1.66 -20.06 -10.40
CA SER A 108 -1.21 -21.42 -10.76
C SER A 108 0.27 -21.72 -10.49
N SER A 109 1.06 -20.73 -10.04
CA SER A 109 2.49 -20.88 -9.76
C SER A 109 2.76 -20.58 -8.29
N PRO A 110 3.67 -21.31 -7.61
CA PRO A 110 4.17 -20.86 -6.32
C PRO A 110 4.92 -19.54 -6.55
N VAL A 111 4.28 -18.43 -6.19
CA VAL A 111 4.92 -17.12 -6.19
C VAL A 111 5.16 -16.78 -4.74
N ASP A 112 6.44 -16.63 -4.36
CA ASP A 112 6.76 -16.16 -3.03
C ASP A 112 6.19 -14.73 -2.83
N VAL A 113 5.91 -14.40 -1.57
CA VAL A 113 5.30 -13.11 -1.18
C VAL A 113 6.02 -11.93 -1.80
N HIS A 114 7.35 -11.97 -1.85
CA HIS A 114 8.15 -10.86 -2.34
C HIS A 114 7.95 -10.68 -3.84
N SER A 115 8.07 -11.75 -4.63
CA SER A 115 7.88 -11.73 -6.07
C SER A 115 6.50 -11.22 -6.48
N LEU A 116 5.44 -11.67 -5.81
CA LEU A 116 4.08 -11.24 -6.14
C LEU A 116 3.82 -9.78 -5.73
N THR A 117 4.35 -9.36 -4.58
CA THR A 117 4.26 -7.96 -4.14
C THR A 117 4.97 -7.05 -5.14
N THR A 118 6.19 -7.41 -5.56
CA THR A 118 6.95 -6.68 -6.58
C THR A 118 6.14 -6.56 -7.88
N ALA A 119 5.64 -7.67 -8.43
CA ALA A 119 4.87 -7.66 -9.68
C ALA A 119 3.61 -6.77 -9.60
N VAL A 120 2.85 -6.86 -8.51
CA VAL A 120 1.64 -6.02 -8.33
C VAL A 120 2.01 -4.54 -8.20
N THR A 121 3.06 -4.21 -7.45
CA THR A 121 3.54 -2.82 -7.35
C THR A 121 4.05 -2.28 -8.69
N GLU A 122 4.71 -3.10 -9.51
CA GLU A 122 5.18 -2.70 -10.84
C GLU A 122 4.02 -2.42 -11.79
N MET A 123 2.98 -3.25 -11.80
CA MET A 123 1.77 -3.01 -12.59
C MET A 123 1.05 -1.73 -12.15
N LEU A 124 0.92 -1.53 -10.83
CA LEU A 124 0.37 -0.30 -10.26
C LEU A 124 1.18 0.92 -10.71
N LEU A 125 2.50 0.89 -10.57
CA LEU A 125 3.38 1.98 -10.99
C LEU A 125 3.27 2.25 -12.48
N GLY A 126 3.17 1.21 -13.32
CA GLY A 126 2.91 1.35 -14.75
C GLY A 126 1.65 2.15 -15.05
N GLY A 127 0.60 1.97 -14.27
CA GLY A 127 -0.65 2.74 -14.41
C GLY A 127 -0.60 4.18 -13.89
N LEU A 128 0.37 4.51 -13.02
CA LEU A 128 0.54 5.83 -12.41
C LEU A 128 1.56 6.72 -13.14
N LYS A 129 2.49 6.13 -13.90
CA LYS A 129 3.53 6.87 -14.62
C LYS A 129 2.94 7.93 -15.56
N ALA A 130 3.67 9.04 -15.69
CA ALA A 130 3.43 10.04 -16.73
C ALA A 130 3.75 9.46 -18.12
N ASP A 131 3.08 10.00 -19.16
CA ASP A 131 3.30 9.63 -20.56
C ASP A 131 4.68 10.05 -21.08
#